data_AF-A0A9X1B6A2-F1
#
_entry.id   AF-A0A9X1B6A2-F1
#
_cell.length_a   1.000
_cell.length_b   1.000
_cell.length_c   1.000
_cell.angle_alpha   90.00
_cell.angle_beta   90.00
_cell.angle_gamma   90.00
#
_symmetry.space_group_name_H-M   'P 1'
#
loop_
_entity.id
_entity.type
_entity.pdbx_description
1 polymer ?
#
loop_
_entity_poly.entity_id
_entity_poly.type
_entity_poly.pdbx_seq_one_letter_code
_entity_poly.pdbx_strand_id
1 'polypeptide(L)' 'MGDQTLQNPANPSELEARGLRPVVLWVPDTRRPGCADEFRRQLSLVESEPDDRQTLDFIEAAAWSDLRRCS' A
#
# COMPACT_ATOMS: atom_id res chain seq x y z
N MET A 1 10.61 -23.58 -1.82
CA MET A 1 9.58 -22.58 -2.17
C MET A 1 8.91 -22.24 -0.85
N GLY A 2 9.43 -21.25 -0.12
CA GLY A 2 9.12 -21.04 1.30
C GLY A 2 7.78 -20.35 1.50
N ASP A 3 6.95 -20.95 2.36
CA ASP A 3 5.74 -20.36 2.92
C ASP A 3 6.12 -19.10 3.72
N GLN A 4 5.96 -17.92 3.10
CA GLN A 4 6.16 -16.64 3.77
C GLN A 4 4.86 -16.27 4.48
N THR A 5 4.73 -16.78 5.70
CA THR A 5 3.63 -16.45 6.61
C THR A 5 3.51 -14.93 6.69
N LEU A 6 2.33 -14.42 6.30
CA LEU A 6 1.92 -13.03 6.42
C LEU A 6 2.22 -12.53 7.84
N GLN A 7 3.26 -11.72 7.98
CA GLN A 7 3.62 -11.11 9.25
C GLN A 7 2.64 -9.97 9.53
N ASN A 8 1.44 -10.30 10.03
CA ASN A 8 0.48 -9.31 10.51
C ASN A 8 0.75 -9.04 12.00
N PRO A 9 1.30 -7.87 12.39
CA PRO A 9 1.61 -7.57 13.78
C PRO A 9 0.37 -7.26 14.62
N ALA A 10 -0.82 -7.13 14.02
CA ALA A 10 -2.05 -6.76 14.72
C ALA A 10 -2.95 -7.97 15.00
N ASN A 11 -3.50 -8.01 16.22
CA ASN A 11 -4.51 -9.00 16.62
C ASN A 11 -5.88 -8.61 16.02
N PRO A 12 -6.46 -9.43 15.12
CA PRO A 12 -7.74 -9.10 14.46
C PRO A 12 -8.86 -8.78 15.45
N SER A 13 -8.93 -9.48 16.58
CA SER A 13 -9.98 -9.27 17.59
C SER A 13 -9.86 -7.91 18.30
N GLU A 14 -8.64 -7.38 18.46
CA GLU A 14 -8.43 -6.05 19.04
C GLU A 14 -8.79 -4.93 18.05
N LEU A 15 -8.58 -5.16 16.75
CA LEU A 15 -8.98 -4.25 15.69
C LEU A 15 -10.51 -4.20 15.56
N GLU A 16 -11.16 -5.35 15.58
CA GLU A 16 -12.62 -5.46 15.52
C GLU A 16 -13.30 -4.78 16.72
N ALA A 17 -12.77 -4.95 17.93
CA ALA A 17 -13.28 -4.29 19.13
C ALA A 17 -13.18 -2.75 19.07
N ARG A 18 -12.28 -2.21 18.24
CA ARG A 18 -12.13 -0.77 17.99
C ARG A 18 -12.92 -0.29 16.77
N GLY A 19 -13.73 -1.16 16.16
CA GLY A 19 -14.50 -0.86 14.95
C GLY A 19 -13.66 -0.83 13.67
N LEU A 20 -12.43 -1.35 13.69
CA LEU A 20 -11.53 -1.43 12.54
C LEU A 20 -11.65 -2.80 11.87
N ARG A 21 -11.66 -2.80 10.52
CA ARG A 21 -11.63 -4.02 9.72
C ARG A 21 -10.19 -4.28 9.23
N PRO A 22 -9.53 -5.37 9.64
CA PRO A 22 -8.20 -5.67 9.15
C PRO A 22 -8.22 -5.96 7.64
N VAL A 23 -7.31 -5.32 6.90
CA VAL A 23 -7.02 -5.61 5.51
C VAL A 23 -5.62 -6.21 5.43
N VAL A 24 -5.51 -7.38 4.83
CA VAL A 24 -4.24 -8.07 4.65
C VAL A 24 -3.68 -7.71 3.29
N LEU A 25 -2.56 -6.98 3.28
CA LEU A 25 -1.83 -6.65 2.07
C LEU A 25 -0.58 -7.54 1.96
N TRP A 26 -0.29 -8.04 0.77
CA TRP A 26 0.98 -8.68 0.50
C TRP A 26 2.06 -7.61 0.27
N VAL A 27 3.13 -7.67 1.06
CA VAL A 27 4.27 -6.74 0.99
C VAL A 27 5.53 -7.57 0.72
N PRO A 28 6.39 -7.19 -0.23
CA PRO A 28 7.68 -7.84 -0.43
C PRO A 28 8.58 -7.67 0.80
N ASP A 29 9.44 -8.66 1.10
CA ASP A 29 10.35 -8.58 2.27
C ASP A 29 11.37 -7.45 2.12
N THR A 30 11.12 -6.34 2.81
CA THR A 30 11.94 -5.12 2.77
C THR A 30 13.29 -5.28 3.47
N ARG A 31 13.50 -6.38 4.22
CA ARG A 31 14.74 -6.65 4.96
C ARG A 31 15.79 -7.36 4.10
N ARG A 32 15.42 -7.81 2.89
CA ARG A 32 16.36 -8.48 1.99
C ARG A 32 17.42 -7.47 1.53
N PRO A 33 18.72 -7.80 1.57
CA PRO A 33 19.76 -6.94 1.02
C PRO A 33 19.50 -6.68 -0.47
N GLY A 34 19.62 -5.42 -0.91
CA GLY A 34 19.32 -4.98 -2.27
C GLY A 34 17.86 -4.60 -2.53
N CYS A 35 16.95 -4.75 -1.55
CA CYS A 35 15.55 -4.36 -1.70
C CYS A 35 15.39 -2.85 -1.99
N ALA A 36 16.17 -2.00 -1.31
CA ALA A 36 16.17 -0.57 -1.56
C ALA A 36 16.60 -0.19 -2.98
N ASP A 37 17.54 -0.93 -3.57
CA ASP A 37 18.02 -0.67 -4.93
C ASP A 37 16.99 -1.10 -5.98
N GLU A 38 16.30 -2.21 -5.73
CA GLU A 38 15.17 -2.64 -6.56
C GLU A 38 14.01 -1.65 -6.47
N PHE A 39 13.69 -1.14 -5.27
CA PHE A 39 12.69 -0.08 -5.12
C PHE A 39 13.07 1.18 -5.91
N ARG A 40 14.32 1.64 -5.82
CA ARG A 40 14.78 2.80 -6.59
C ARG A 40 14.65 2.57 -8.09
N ARG A 41 15.05 1.40 -8.57
CA ARG A 41 14.92 1.03 -9.99
C ARG A 41 13.45 1.04 -10.42
N GLN A 42 12.55 0.45 -9.64
CA GLN A 42 11.12 0.40 -9.96
C GLN A 42 10.46 1.79 -9.93
N LEU A 43 10.77 2.60 -8.91
CA LEU A 43 10.28 3.97 -8.82
C LEU A 43 10.72 4.82 -10.02
N SER A 44 11.98 4.68 -10.45
CA SER A 44 12.47 5.40 -11.63
C SER A 44 11.75 5.00 -12.92
N LEU A 45 11.25 3.76 -13.04
CA LEU A 45 10.49 3.32 -14.21
C LEU A 45 9.10 3.95 -14.21
N VAL A 46 8.43 3.97 -13.06
CA VAL A 46 7.12 4.63 -12.85
C VAL A 46 7.24 6.13 -13.18
N GLU A 47 8.22 6.84 -12.61
CA GLU A 47 8.41 8.27 -12.89
C GLU A 47 8.70 8.60 -14.37
N SER A 48 9.22 7.64 -15.13
CA SER A 48 9.51 7.83 -16.56
C SER A 48 8.28 7.69 -17.46
N GLU A 49 7.17 7.14 -16.96
CA GLU A 49 5.95 6.93 -17.71
C GLU A 49 4.97 8.11 -17.56
N PRO A 50 4.57 8.80 -18.65
CA PRO A 50 3.74 9.99 -18.58
C PRO A 50 2.29 9.73 -18.16
N ASP A 51 1.80 8.48 -18.27
CA ASP A 51 0.43 8.08 -17.90
C ASP A 51 0.21 8.04 -16.37
N ASP A 52 1.29 7.93 -15.59
CA ASP A 52 1.24 7.83 -14.13
C ASP A 52 0.73 9.11 -13.47
N ARG A 53 1.00 10.27 -14.07
CA ARG A 53 0.56 11.56 -13.54
C ARG A 53 -0.97 11.67 -13.53
N GLN A 54 -1.61 11.30 -14.64
CA GLN A 54 -3.07 11.36 -14.78
C GLN A 54 -3.76 10.37 -13.83
N THR A 55 -3.18 9.19 -13.67
CA THR A 55 -3.68 8.17 -12.73
C THR A 55 -3.57 8.65 -11.28
N LEU A 56 -2.45 9.25 -10.89
CA LEU A 56 -2.27 9.81 -9.56
C LEU A 56 -3.22 10.97 -9.29
N ASP A 57 -3.39 11.89 -10.25
CA ASP A 57 -4.34 13.01 -10.13
C ASP A 57 -5.78 12.51 -9.99
N PHE A 58 -6.16 11.44 -10.70
CA PHE A 58 -7.46 10.80 -10.56
C PHE A 58 -7.67 10.18 -9.17
N ILE A 59 -6.68 9.43 -8.67
CA ILE A 59 -6.74 8.81 -7.33
C ILE A 59 -6.87 9.88 -6.25
N GLU A 60 -6.08 10.97 -6.36
CA GLU A 60 -6.15 12.09 -5.44
C GLU A 60 -7.54 12.74 -5.47
N ALA A 61 -8.05 13.08 -6.65
CA ALA A 61 -9.39 13.67 -6.80
C ALA A 61 -10.49 12.76 -6.20
N ALA A 62 -10.40 11.44 -6.41
CA ALA A 62 -11.34 10.47 -5.87
C ALA A 62 -11.26 10.39 -4.33
N ALA A 63 -10.05 10.35 -3.76
CA ALA A 63 -9.84 10.26 -2.31
C ALA A 63 -10.44 11.45 -1.56
N TRP A 64 -10.36 12.67 -2.12
CA TRP A 64 -10.94 13.87 -1.51
C TRP A 64 -12.44 14.06 -1.79
N SER A 65 -13.00 13.35 -2.77
CA SER A 65 -14.43 13.46 -3.12
C SER A 65 -15.34 12.78 -2.10
N ASP A 66 -14.87 11.72 -1.43
CA ASP A 66 -15.68 10.91 -0.51
C ASP A 66 -15.69 11.46 0.94
N LEU A 67 -14.68 12.26 1.31
CA LEU A 67 -14.57 12.87 2.65
C LEU A 67 -15.62 13.97 2.94
N ARG A 68 -16.40 14.41 1.94
CA ARG A 68 -17.49 15.39 2.12
C ARG A 68 -18.87 14.78 2.43
N ARG A 69 -18.98 13.45 2.47
CA ARG A 69 -20.22 12.75 2.87
C ARG A 69 -20.27 12.36 4.35
N CYS A 70 -19.20 12.63 5.09
CA CYS A 70 -19.09 12.39 6.52
C CYS A 70 -19.08 13.74 7.28
N SER A 71 -20.20 14.47 7.23
CA SER A 71 -20.52 15.53 8.20
C SER A 71 -21.95 15.36 8.67
#